data_AF-A0A672KFF9-F1
#
_entry.id   AF-A0A672KFF9-F1
#
_cell.length_a   1.000
_cell.length_b   1.000
_cell.length_c   1.000
_cell.angle_alpha   90.00
_cell.angle_beta   90.00
_cell.angle_gamma   90.00
#
_symmetry.space_group_name_H-M   'P 1'
#
loop_
_entity.id
_entity.type
_entity.pdbx_description
1 polymer ?
#
loop_
_entity_poly.entity_id
_entity_poly.type
_entity_poly.pdbx_seq_one_letter_code
_entity_poly.pdbx_strand_id
1 'polypeptide(L)'
;FLFLKKELHDICKCIIGNIAGSLTRDCNPRFTFNRKSFTLSIENIQLSDSGNYSCETTRIVPPPSLHKSSCLILQVRPILSLSCVKRPDGSPMILCSVEFYPESLKQLWIRDGDVLNSSYSNKSFNGSFSQQSYLKLPPQTFNETIYSCWVNHPSLDKPLMANLSSSVCYESEGKFRDITDAFAIILSCRCNCDCDSRVSVTPEPVLHDPLQSEILYSTLGDHHPVPCGPAVVRLFA
;
A
#
# COMPACT_ATOMS: atom_id res chain seq x y z
N PHE A 1 -33.10 -12.02 2.54
CA PHE A 1 -32.06 -11.39 3.36
C PHE A 1 -30.75 -11.42 2.61
N LEU A 2 -29.96 -10.36 2.76
CA LEU A 2 -28.60 -10.28 2.27
C LEU A 2 -27.71 -9.81 3.41
N PHE A 3 -26.64 -10.56 3.67
CA PHE A 3 -25.64 -10.25 4.67
C PHE A 3 -24.28 -10.14 3.98
N LEU A 4 -23.54 -9.10 4.34
CA LEU A 4 -22.12 -8.98 4.05
C LEU A 4 -21.38 -9.16 5.35
N LYS A 5 -20.47 -10.12 5.38
CA LYS A 5 -19.61 -10.39 6.53
C LYS A 5 -18.15 -10.22 6.17
N LYS A 6 -17.34 -9.86 7.17
CA LYS A 6 -15.89 -10.00 7.15
C LYS A 6 -15.46 -10.81 8.35
N GLU A 7 -14.71 -11.88 8.13
CA GLU A 7 -14.26 -12.77 9.21
C GLU A 7 -15.41 -13.11 10.18
N LEU A 8 -16.57 -13.49 9.63
CA LEU A 8 -17.81 -13.84 10.34
C LEU A 8 -18.57 -12.70 11.04
N HIS A 9 -18.09 -11.46 10.99
CA HIS A 9 -18.77 -10.29 11.55
C HIS A 9 -19.63 -9.57 10.50
N ASP A 10 -20.89 -9.28 10.83
CA ASP A 10 -21.81 -8.55 9.95
C ASP A 10 -21.34 -7.10 9.74
N ILE A 11 -20.99 -6.76 8.49
CA ILE A 11 -20.64 -5.39 8.06
C ILE A 11 -21.86 -4.64 7.56
N CYS A 12 -22.72 -5.35 6.83
CA CYS A 12 -23.88 -4.76 6.18
C CYS A 12 -25.01 -5.78 6.09
N LYS A 13 -26.16 -5.41 6.63
CA LYS A 13 -27.39 -6.20 6.61
C LYS A 13 -28.45 -5.48 5.80
N CYS A 14 -28.94 -6.17 4.77
CA CYS A 14 -30.00 -5.69 3.90
C CYS A 14 -31.19 -6.64 3.96
N ILE A 15 -32.32 -6.13 4.44
CA ILE A 15 -33.60 -6.84 4.46
C ILE A 15 -34.45 -6.30 3.31
N ILE A 16 -34.82 -7.18 2.38
CA ILE A 16 -35.75 -6.84 1.28
C ILE A 16 -37.12 -7.41 1.67
N GLY A 17 -38.03 -6.54 2.10
CA GLY A 17 -39.41 -6.91 2.46
C GLY A 17 -40.30 -7.13 1.24
N ASN A 18 -41.38 -7.91 1.42
CA ASN A 18 -42.30 -8.32 0.35
C ASN A 18 -43.41 -7.28 0.04
N ILE A 19 -43.57 -6.24 0.89
CA ILE A 19 -44.59 -5.20 0.73
C ILE A 19 -43.86 -3.88 0.46
N ALA A 20 -44.04 -3.33 -0.74
CA ALA A 20 -43.53 -2.04 -1.20
C ALA A 20 -42.00 -1.82 -1.09
N GLY A 21 -41.18 -2.85 -1.28
CA GLY A 21 -39.73 -2.66 -1.49
C GLY A 21 -38.96 -1.99 -0.34
N SER A 22 -39.55 -1.95 0.87
CA SER A 22 -38.91 -1.43 2.08
C SER A 22 -37.56 -2.13 2.30
N LEU A 23 -36.50 -1.32 2.29
CA LEU A 23 -35.11 -1.74 2.48
C LEU A 23 -34.66 -1.24 3.84
N THR A 24 -34.56 -2.13 4.82
CA THR A 24 -33.81 -1.83 6.04
C THR A 24 -32.34 -2.11 5.75
N ARG A 25 -31.53 -1.05 5.80
CA ARG A 25 -30.09 -1.08 5.54
C ARG A 25 -29.37 -0.68 6.83
N ASP A 26 -28.62 -1.62 7.38
CA ASP A 26 -27.72 -1.37 8.50
C ASP A 26 -26.32 -1.74 8.04
N CYS A 27 -25.53 -0.74 7.63
CA CYS A 27 -24.25 -0.95 6.97
C CYS A 27 -23.23 0.07 7.48
N ASN A 28 -21.99 -0.38 7.64
CA ASN A 28 -20.87 0.51 7.88
C ASN A 28 -20.77 1.56 6.75
N PRO A 29 -20.65 2.86 7.07
CA PRO A 29 -20.72 3.94 6.07
C PRO A 29 -19.62 3.88 5.00
N ARG A 30 -18.48 3.24 5.27
CA ARG A 30 -17.39 3.06 4.28
C ARG A 30 -17.71 2.01 3.20
N PHE A 31 -18.74 1.20 3.42
CA PHE A 31 -19.11 0.09 2.55
C PHE A 31 -20.40 0.42 1.80
N THR A 32 -20.30 0.49 0.47
CA THR A 32 -21.46 0.74 -0.39
C THR A 32 -21.85 -0.52 -1.13
N PHE A 33 -23.10 -0.94 -0.96
CA PHE A 33 -23.67 -2.06 -1.69
C PHE A 33 -24.65 -1.60 -2.77
N ASN A 34 -24.34 -1.96 -4.02
CA ASN A 34 -25.21 -1.76 -5.18
C ASN A 34 -26.10 -3.00 -5.39
N ARG A 35 -27.40 -2.84 -5.14
CA ARG A 35 -28.40 -3.89 -5.26
C ARG A 35 -28.68 -4.32 -6.70
N LYS A 36 -28.50 -3.43 -7.70
CA LYS A 36 -28.83 -3.74 -9.10
C LYS A 36 -27.79 -4.68 -9.71
N SER A 37 -26.52 -4.45 -9.40
CA SER A 37 -25.38 -5.21 -9.91
C SER A 37 -24.80 -6.21 -8.91
N PHE A 38 -25.35 -6.29 -7.69
CA PHE A 38 -24.82 -7.09 -6.57
C PHE A 38 -23.34 -6.81 -6.28
N THR A 39 -22.95 -5.54 -6.38
CA THR A 39 -21.55 -5.11 -6.23
C THR A 39 -21.32 -4.47 -4.88
N LEU A 40 -20.23 -4.84 -4.23
CA LEU A 40 -19.71 -4.17 -3.04
C LEU A 40 -18.57 -3.23 -3.47
N SER A 41 -18.62 -2.00 -2.99
CA SER A 41 -17.53 -1.04 -3.10
C SER A 41 -17.10 -0.56 -1.71
N ILE A 42 -15.80 -0.41 -1.54
CA ILE A 42 -15.17 0.15 -0.35
C ILE A 42 -14.38 1.36 -0.83
N GLU A 43 -14.63 2.51 -0.23
CA GLU A 43 -13.85 3.72 -0.51
C GLU A 43 -12.79 3.92 0.58
N ASN A 44 -11.67 4.55 0.21
CA ASN A 44 -10.53 4.81 1.08
C ASN A 44 -10.03 3.52 1.77
N ILE A 45 -9.46 2.60 0.98
CA ILE A 45 -9.04 1.28 1.45
C ILE A 45 -7.91 1.42 2.48
N GLN A 46 -8.05 0.74 3.60
CA GLN A 46 -7.09 0.71 4.71
C GLN A 46 -6.44 -0.68 4.81
N LEU A 47 -5.23 -0.76 5.37
CA LEU A 47 -4.52 -2.03 5.61
C LEU A 47 -5.41 -3.04 6.36
N SER A 48 -6.12 -2.54 7.36
CA SER A 48 -7.03 -3.31 8.20
C SER A 48 -8.23 -3.87 7.45
N ASP A 49 -8.55 -3.41 6.24
CA ASP A 49 -9.63 -3.96 5.41
C ASP A 49 -9.28 -5.34 4.86
N SER A 50 -8.00 -5.73 4.84
CA SER A 50 -7.63 -7.08 4.42
C SER A 50 -8.37 -8.13 5.24
N GLY A 51 -8.82 -9.20 4.57
CA GLY A 51 -9.55 -10.29 5.18
C GLY A 51 -10.51 -10.98 4.22
N ASN A 52 -11.21 -11.95 4.77
CA ASN A 52 -12.18 -12.77 4.05
C ASN A 52 -13.57 -12.16 4.16
N TYR A 53 -14.13 -11.80 3.02
CA TYR A 53 -15.48 -11.28 2.88
C TYR A 53 -16.40 -12.38 2.38
N SER A 54 -17.60 -12.48 2.96
CA SER A 54 -18.65 -13.35 2.46
C SER A 54 -19.95 -12.59 2.25
N CYS A 55 -20.60 -12.87 1.13
CA CYS A 55 -21.92 -12.38 0.80
C CYS A 55 -22.90 -13.54 0.90
N GLU A 56 -23.81 -13.48 1.86
CA GLU A 56 -24.77 -14.54 2.15
C GLU A 56 -26.19 -14.06 1.82
N THR A 57 -26.87 -14.78 0.94
CA THR A 57 -28.27 -14.53 0.58
C THR A 57 -29.15 -15.66 1.06
N THR A 58 -30.20 -15.31 1.79
CA THR A 58 -31.25 -16.25 2.22
C THR A 58 -32.58 -15.82 1.63
N ARG A 59 -33.23 -16.70 0.85
CA ARG A 59 -34.59 -16.50 0.34
C ARG A 59 -35.56 -17.42 1.08
N ILE A 60 -36.57 -16.82 1.72
CA ILE A 60 -37.70 -17.56 2.28
C ILE A 60 -38.66 -17.85 1.13
N VAL A 61 -38.59 -19.06 0.59
CA VAL A 61 -39.61 -19.67 -0.28
C VAL A 61 -40.36 -20.72 0.57
N PRO A 62 -41.53 -21.24 0.15
CA PRO A 62 -42.13 -22.39 0.81
C PRO A 62 -41.06 -23.48 1.02
N PRO A 63 -41.05 -24.18 2.18
CA PRO A 63 -39.90 -24.98 2.60
C PRO A 63 -39.39 -25.91 1.48
N PRO A 64 -38.07 -25.97 1.24
CA PRO A 64 -36.97 -25.41 2.04
C PRO A 64 -36.52 -24.00 1.61
N SER A 65 -35.96 -23.22 2.55
CA SER A 65 -35.31 -21.94 2.26
C SER A 65 -34.05 -22.13 1.40
N LEU A 66 -33.85 -21.23 0.44
CA LEU A 66 -32.69 -21.25 -0.45
C LEU A 66 -31.59 -20.36 0.11
N HIS A 67 -30.42 -20.95 0.38
CA HIS A 67 -29.22 -20.27 0.84
C HIS A 67 -28.17 -20.23 -0.29
N LYS A 68 -27.57 -19.07 -0.51
CA LYS A 68 -26.44 -18.90 -1.44
C LYS A 68 -25.37 -18.06 -0.76
N SER A 69 -24.10 -18.43 -0.93
CA SER A 69 -22.96 -17.66 -0.44
C SER A 69 -21.92 -17.45 -1.54
N SER A 70 -21.20 -16.33 -1.46
CA SER A 70 -20.03 -16.03 -2.29
C SER A 70 -18.93 -15.47 -1.39
N CYS A 71 -17.67 -15.80 -1.66
CA CYS A 71 -16.53 -15.35 -0.87
C CYS A 71 -15.54 -14.53 -1.71
N LEU A 72 -14.81 -13.63 -1.05
CA LEU A 72 -13.77 -12.79 -1.63
C LEU A 72 -12.66 -12.61 -0.59
N ILE A 73 -11.40 -12.81 -0.99
CA ILE A 73 -10.25 -12.52 -0.14
C ILE A 73 -9.65 -11.18 -0.58
N LEU A 74 -9.76 -10.17 0.29
CA LEU A 74 -9.13 -8.88 0.08
C LEU A 74 -7.76 -8.86 0.76
N GLN A 75 -6.71 -8.55 0.02
CA GLN A 75 -5.35 -8.45 0.51
C GLN A 75 -4.81 -7.05 0.24
N VAL A 76 -4.45 -6.31 1.28
CA VAL A 76 -3.82 -4.99 1.14
C VAL A 76 -2.31 -5.14 1.34
N ARG A 77 -1.52 -4.61 0.40
CA ARG A 77 -0.06 -4.70 0.40
C ARG A 77 0.53 -3.83 1.50
N PRO A 78 1.61 -4.29 2.16
CA PRO A 78 2.28 -3.51 3.17
C PRO A 78 2.96 -2.27 2.57
N ILE A 79 3.08 -1.22 3.38
CA ILE A 79 3.76 0.02 3.05
C ILE A 79 5.16 -0.06 3.66
N LEU A 80 6.20 -0.01 2.83
CA LEU A 80 7.61 -0.13 3.24
C LEU A 80 8.34 1.19 3.00
N SER A 81 9.01 1.71 4.04
CA SER A 81 9.84 2.91 3.94
C SER A 81 11.21 2.72 4.59
N LEU A 82 12.21 3.41 4.01
CA LEU A 82 13.58 3.49 4.53
C LEU A 82 13.94 4.93 4.84
N SER A 83 14.58 5.16 5.98
CA SER A 83 15.07 6.48 6.37
C SER A 83 16.39 6.41 7.13
N CYS A 84 17.19 7.46 7.02
CA CYS A 84 18.39 7.65 7.82
C CYS A 84 18.01 8.31 9.14
N VAL A 85 18.46 7.74 10.26
CA VAL A 85 18.24 8.29 11.61
C VAL A 85 19.56 8.29 12.38
N LYS A 86 19.67 9.15 13.40
CA LYS A 86 20.85 9.21 14.29
C LYS A 86 20.46 8.71 15.67
N ARG A 87 21.37 7.97 16.33
CA ARG A 87 21.25 7.65 17.75
C ARG A 87 21.48 8.89 18.62
N PRO A 88 21.15 8.82 19.93
CA PRO A 88 21.51 9.86 20.89
C PRO A 88 23.02 10.15 20.94
N ASP A 89 23.86 9.16 20.64
CA ASP A 89 25.33 9.30 20.55
C ASP A 89 25.82 9.88 19.21
N GLY A 90 24.90 10.27 18.31
CA GLY A 90 25.19 10.79 16.98
C GLY A 90 25.52 9.71 15.93
N SER A 91 25.62 8.43 16.30
CA SER A 91 25.94 7.38 15.35
C SER A 91 24.80 7.17 14.32
N PRO A 92 25.14 7.04 13.02
CA PRO A 92 24.14 6.90 11.97
C PRO A 92 23.52 5.50 11.97
N MET A 93 22.24 5.45 11.60
CA MET A 93 21.45 4.24 11.48
C MET A 93 20.52 4.32 10.28
N ILE A 94 20.10 3.16 9.79
CA ILE A 94 18.99 3.04 8.86
C ILE A 94 17.77 2.51 9.62
N LEU A 95 16.63 3.16 9.45
CA LEU A 95 15.32 2.71 9.90
C LEU A 95 14.57 2.12 8.71
N CYS A 96 14.09 0.89 8.87
CA CYS A 96 13.08 0.29 8.01
C CYS A 96 11.75 0.22 8.73
N SER A 97 10.76 0.97 8.24
CA SER A 97 9.41 0.99 8.77
C SER A 97 8.46 0.29 7.81
N VAL A 98 7.62 -0.61 8.35
CA VAL A 98 6.64 -1.37 7.57
C VAL A 98 5.28 -1.27 8.24
N GLU A 99 4.28 -0.78 7.51
CA GLU A 99 2.88 -0.83 7.94
C GLU A 99 2.16 -1.97 7.20
N PHE A 100 1.45 -2.83 7.94
CA PHE A 100 0.93 -4.07 7.38
C PHE A 100 -0.26 -4.64 8.18
N TYR A 101 -1.00 -5.53 7.54
CA TYR A 101 -2.04 -6.34 8.17
C TYR A 101 -2.34 -7.53 7.25
N PRO A 102 -2.53 -8.77 7.75
CA PRO A 102 -2.57 -9.19 9.16
C PRO A 102 -1.18 -9.30 9.81
N GLU A 103 -1.08 -9.81 11.05
CA GLU A 103 0.14 -9.78 11.87
C GLU A 103 1.36 -10.56 11.31
N SER A 104 1.19 -11.32 10.23
CA SER A 104 2.21 -12.22 9.69
C SER A 104 3.22 -11.47 8.81
N LEU A 105 4.29 -10.95 9.40
CA LEU A 105 5.39 -10.29 8.68
C LEU A 105 6.74 -10.94 9.00
N LYS A 106 7.55 -11.14 7.96
CA LYS A 106 8.98 -11.42 8.09
C LYS A 106 9.78 -10.25 7.54
N GLN A 107 10.61 -9.64 8.37
CA GLN A 107 11.46 -8.50 8.02
C GLN A 107 12.92 -8.85 8.29
N LEU A 108 13.81 -8.58 7.34
CA LEU A 108 15.24 -8.88 7.43
C LEU A 108 16.07 -7.74 6.83
N TRP A 109 17.29 -7.59 7.33
CA TRP A 109 18.32 -6.78 6.68
C TRP A 109 19.20 -7.65 5.80
N ILE A 110 19.53 -7.17 4.62
CA ILE A 110 20.42 -7.85 3.66
C ILE A 110 21.49 -6.87 3.21
N ARG A 111 22.73 -7.35 3.07
CA ARG A 111 23.84 -6.63 2.45
C ARG A 111 24.72 -7.64 1.73
N ASP A 112 25.03 -7.40 0.46
CA ASP A 112 25.88 -8.27 -0.37
C ASP A 112 25.41 -9.74 -0.42
N GLY A 113 24.10 -9.97 -0.26
CA GLY A 113 23.50 -11.30 -0.19
C GLY A 113 23.46 -11.92 1.20
N ASP A 114 24.17 -11.36 2.18
CA ASP A 114 24.18 -11.84 3.56
C ASP A 114 23.04 -11.24 4.40
N VAL A 115 22.46 -12.05 5.27
CA VAL A 115 21.46 -11.61 6.24
C VAL A 115 22.15 -10.97 7.45
N LEU A 116 21.72 -9.76 7.80
CA LEU A 116 22.23 -9.02 8.95
C LEU A 116 21.23 -9.03 10.10
N ASN A 117 21.75 -8.96 11.33
CA ASN A 117 20.94 -8.76 12.52
C ASN A 117 20.52 -7.29 12.64
N SER A 118 19.24 -7.06 12.91
CA SER A 118 18.77 -5.74 13.35
C SER A 118 19.46 -5.36 14.67
N SER A 119 19.83 -4.10 14.81
CA SER A 119 20.32 -3.58 16.10
C SER A 119 19.21 -3.57 17.15
N TYR A 120 18.00 -3.20 16.74
CA TYR A 120 16.81 -3.20 17.57
C TYR A 120 15.57 -3.13 16.69
N SER A 121 14.42 -3.58 17.19
CA SER A 121 13.16 -3.55 16.48
C SER A 121 11.98 -3.29 17.42
N ASN A 122 11.00 -2.53 16.95
CA ASN A 122 9.75 -2.26 17.66
C ASN A 122 8.56 -2.72 16.81
N LYS A 123 7.51 -3.18 17.48
CA LYS A 123 6.22 -3.46 16.85
C LYS A 123 5.12 -2.78 17.64
N SER A 124 4.19 -2.14 16.94
CA SER A 124 3.01 -1.52 17.52
C SER A 124 1.76 -1.83 16.70
N PHE A 125 0.58 -1.60 17.28
CA PHE A 125 -0.70 -1.77 16.63
C PHE A 125 -1.59 -0.56 16.89
N ASN A 126 -2.06 0.08 15.81
CA ASN A 126 -3.04 1.16 15.85
C ASN A 126 -3.96 1.04 14.62
N GLY A 127 -4.93 0.15 14.68
CA GLY A 127 -5.78 -0.21 13.53
C GLY A 127 -5.09 -1.11 12.50
N SER A 128 -3.79 -0.93 12.28
CA SER A 128 -2.89 -1.83 11.55
C SER A 128 -1.59 -2.05 12.33
N PHE A 129 -0.76 -3.01 11.91
CA PHE A 129 0.54 -3.25 12.53
C PHE A 129 1.60 -2.32 11.92
N SER A 130 2.49 -1.81 12.77
CA SER A 130 3.69 -1.09 12.35
C SER A 130 4.92 -1.78 12.93
N GLN A 131 5.84 -2.20 12.06
CA GLN A 131 7.10 -2.83 12.43
C GLN A 131 8.26 -1.92 12.02
N GLN A 132 9.04 -1.49 13.00
CA GLN A 132 10.24 -0.70 12.80
C GLN A 132 11.46 -1.56 13.13
N SER A 133 12.44 -1.58 12.23
CA SER A 133 13.71 -2.27 12.42
C SER A 133 14.84 -1.31 12.13
N TYR A 134 15.84 -1.29 13.01
CA TYR A 134 16.94 -0.35 12.94
C TYR A 134 18.26 -1.09 12.71
N LEU A 135 19.08 -0.60 11.78
CA LEU A 135 20.40 -1.11 11.48
C LEU A 135 21.46 -0.05 11.80
N LYS A 136 22.38 -0.35 12.70
CA LYS A 136 23.55 0.50 12.96
C LYS A 136 24.49 0.46 11.76
N LEU A 137 24.88 1.63 11.27
CA LEU A 137 25.93 1.74 10.28
C LEU A 137 27.29 1.77 10.96
N PRO A 138 28.32 1.14 10.34
CA PRO A 138 29.69 1.32 10.78
C PRO A 138 30.13 2.80 10.60
N PRO A 139 31.25 3.21 11.20
CA PRO A 139 31.88 4.50 10.87
C PRO A 139 32.07 4.63 9.36
N GLN A 140 31.98 5.87 8.84
CA GLN A 140 32.10 6.12 7.42
C GLN A 140 33.40 5.53 6.88
N THR A 141 33.26 4.68 5.87
CA THR A 141 34.38 4.16 5.09
C THR A 141 34.32 4.76 3.69
N PHE A 142 35.41 4.64 2.92
CA PHE A 142 35.44 5.11 1.53
C PHE A 142 34.59 4.26 0.58
N ASN A 143 34.08 3.11 1.03
CA ASN A 143 33.32 2.20 0.21
C ASN A 143 31.83 2.45 0.37
N GLU A 144 31.17 2.79 -0.73
CA GLU A 144 29.72 2.83 -0.79
C GLU A 144 29.14 1.43 -0.54
N THR A 145 28.24 1.32 0.44
CA THR A 145 27.61 0.05 0.80
C THR A 145 26.10 0.19 0.70
N ILE A 146 25.45 -0.73 -0.02
CA ILE A 146 23.99 -0.75 -0.16
C ILE A 146 23.41 -1.71 0.88
N TYR A 147 22.47 -1.20 1.67
CA TYR A 147 21.71 -1.98 2.63
C TYR A 147 20.28 -2.16 2.13
N SER A 148 19.77 -3.37 2.23
CA SER A 148 18.45 -3.74 1.77
C SER A 148 17.57 -4.15 2.96
N CYS A 149 16.38 -3.57 3.07
CA CYS A 149 15.34 -4.10 3.94
C CYS A 149 14.43 -5.00 3.12
N TRP A 150 14.42 -6.28 3.48
CA TRP A 150 13.62 -7.31 2.83
C TRP A 150 12.39 -7.63 3.68
N VAL A 151 11.24 -7.69 3.02
CA VAL A 151 9.93 -7.86 3.68
C VAL A 151 9.13 -8.92 2.96
N ASN A 152 8.63 -9.90 3.71
CA ASN A 152 7.68 -10.90 3.22
C ASN A 152 6.41 -10.90 4.05
N HIS A 153 5.27 -10.93 3.37
CA HIS A 153 3.95 -10.78 3.94
C HIS A 153 2.91 -11.56 3.09
N PRO A 154 1.86 -12.17 3.65
CA PRO A 154 0.88 -12.97 2.89
C PRO A 154 0.12 -12.23 1.79
N SER A 155 0.07 -10.89 1.83
CA SER A 155 -0.54 -10.07 0.76
C SER A 155 0.40 -9.79 -0.42
N LEU A 156 1.63 -10.32 -0.37
CA LEU A 156 2.63 -10.16 -1.41
C LEU A 156 2.81 -11.45 -2.20
N ASP A 157 2.76 -11.35 -3.53
CA ASP A 157 3.09 -12.46 -4.43
C ASP A 157 4.60 -12.74 -4.45
N LYS A 158 5.39 -11.69 -4.21
CA LYS A 158 6.85 -11.71 -4.10
C LYS A 158 7.28 -10.76 -2.98
N PRO A 159 8.36 -11.07 -2.24
CA PRO A 159 8.85 -10.20 -1.19
C PRO A 159 9.15 -8.78 -1.70
N LEU A 160 8.89 -7.78 -0.86
CA LEU A 160 9.33 -6.40 -1.10
C LEU A 160 10.78 -6.23 -0.65
N MET A 161 11.52 -5.40 -1.37
CA MET A 161 12.87 -5.02 -1.01
C MET A 161 13.07 -3.53 -1.30
N ALA A 162 13.48 -2.78 -0.28
CA ALA A 162 13.90 -1.40 -0.41
C ALA A 162 15.40 -1.32 -0.13
N ASN A 163 16.10 -0.47 -0.88
CA ASN A 163 17.56 -0.33 -0.82
C ASN A 163 17.94 1.10 -0.43
N LEU A 164 18.95 1.24 0.42
CA LEU A 164 19.49 2.54 0.79
C LEU A 164 21.02 2.47 0.84
N SER A 165 21.67 3.45 0.22
CA SER A 165 23.11 3.58 0.25
C SER A 165 23.59 4.20 1.56
N SER A 166 24.70 3.70 2.09
CA SER A 166 25.32 4.21 3.31
C SER A 166 25.72 5.67 3.20
N SER A 167 26.17 6.11 2.01
CA SER A 167 26.57 7.51 1.74
C SER A 167 25.44 8.48 2.05
N VAL A 168 24.21 8.14 1.68
CA VAL A 168 23.01 8.95 1.96
C VAL A 168 22.89 9.23 3.44
N CYS A 169 23.13 8.26 4.32
CA CYS A 169 22.99 8.45 5.76
C CYS A 169 24.17 9.16 6.43
N TYR A 170 25.33 9.19 5.79
CA TYR A 170 26.47 10.00 6.24
C TYR A 170 26.36 11.46 5.80
N GLU A 171 25.80 11.69 4.60
CA GLU A 171 25.66 13.02 3.99
C GLU A 171 24.36 13.73 4.39
N SER A 172 23.29 12.98 4.72
CA SER A 172 22.01 13.58 5.03
C SER A 172 21.95 14.13 6.46
N GLU A 173 21.84 15.45 6.56
CA GLU A 173 20.81 16.05 7.42
C GLU A 173 19.45 15.61 6.85
N GLY A 174 18.96 14.45 7.30
CA GLY A 174 17.64 13.85 7.00
C GLY A 174 16.93 14.28 5.72
N LYS A 175 17.15 13.56 4.60
CA LYS A 175 16.27 13.68 3.42
C LYS A 175 15.87 12.33 2.83
N PHE A 176 14.59 12.31 2.49
CA PHE A 176 13.70 11.19 2.23
C PHE A 176 13.71 10.80 0.74
N ARG A 177 13.61 9.51 0.44
CA ARG A 177 13.34 8.99 -0.91
C ARG A 177 12.09 8.10 -0.84
N ASP A 178 10.96 8.64 -1.27
CA ASP A 178 9.78 7.85 -1.61
C ASP A 178 9.96 7.28 -3.02
N ILE A 179 9.70 5.98 -3.18
CA ILE A 179 9.64 5.33 -4.49
C ILE A 179 8.19 4.91 -4.69
N THR A 180 7.43 5.66 -5.49
CA THR A 180 6.02 5.37 -5.79
C THR A 180 5.77 5.37 -7.30
N ASP A 181 5.25 4.26 -7.82
CA ASP A 181 4.68 4.15 -9.18
C ASP A 181 3.14 4.16 -9.09
N ALA A 182 2.47 4.98 -9.91
CA ALA A 182 1.04 5.29 -9.80
C ALA A 182 0.17 4.48 -10.79
N PHE A 183 -0.86 3.79 -10.29
CA PHE A 183 -1.95 3.19 -11.09
C PHE A 183 -3.28 3.12 -10.30
N ALA A 184 -4.41 3.35 -10.97
CA ALA A 184 -5.76 3.20 -10.41
C ALA A 184 -6.37 1.82 -10.74
N ILE A 185 -7.05 1.17 -9.79
CA ILE A 185 -7.69 -0.15 -9.98
C ILE A 185 -9.20 -0.09 -9.67
N ILE A 186 -10.01 -0.57 -10.61
CA ILE A 186 -11.47 -0.74 -10.47
C ILE A 186 -11.75 -2.22 -10.20
N LEU A 187 -12.30 -2.55 -9.03
CA LEU A 187 -12.69 -3.91 -8.69
C LEU A 187 -14.11 -4.19 -9.17
N SER A 188 -14.25 -5.12 -10.13
CA SER A 188 -15.55 -5.60 -10.60
C SER A 188 -15.78 -7.04 -10.13
N CYS A 189 -16.68 -7.20 -9.17
CA CYS A 189 -17.16 -8.52 -8.75
C CYS A 189 -18.30 -8.94 -9.68
N ARG A 190 -18.05 -9.91 -10.57
CA ARG A 190 -19.14 -10.68 -11.19
C ARG A 190 -19.43 -11.88 -10.29
N CYS A 191 -20.68 -12.06 -9.91
CA CYS A 191 -21.15 -13.24 -9.19
C CYS A 191 -21.06 -14.48 -10.09
N ASN A 192 -19.86 -15.03 -10.25
CA ASN A 192 -19.68 -16.42 -10.63
C ASN A 192 -19.12 -17.16 -9.44
N CYS A 193 -19.77 -18.27 -9.10
CA CYS A 193 -19.57 -19.03 -7.88
C CYS A 193 -18.20 -19.72 -7.90
N ASP A 194 -17.16 -19.03 -7.47
CA ASP A 194 -15.88 -19.65 -7.11
C ASP A 194 -15.33 -18.99 -5.85
N CYS A 195 -15.00 -19.79 -4.84
CA CYS A 195 -14.55 -19.33 -3.53
C CYS A 195 -13.08 -18.89 -3.51
N ASP A 196 -12.38 -18.90 -4.66
CA ASP A 196 -10.95 -18.64 -4.76
C ASP A 196 -10.60 -17.24 -5.34
N SER A 197 -11.56 -16.31 -5.36
CA SER A 197 -11.29 -14.95 -5.84
C SER A 197 -10.42 -14.17 -4.86
N ARG A 198 -9.15 -13.93 -5.23
CA ARG A 198 -8.21 -13.03 -4.53
C ARG A 198 -8.09 -11.68 -5.22
N VAL A 199 -8.05 -10.63 -4.40
CA VAL A 199 -7.83 -9.26 -4.85
C VAL A 199 -6.74 -8.63 -3.99
N SER A 200 -5.68 -8.15 -4.65
CA SER A 200 -4.56 -7.45 -4.01
C SER A 200 -4.59 -5.96 -4.32
N VAL A 201 -4.45 -5.11 -3.30
CA VAL A 201 -4.52 -3.65 -3.40
C VAL A 201 -3.28 -3.03 -2.75
N THR A 202 -2.70 -1.98 -3.34
CA THR A 202 -1.61 -1.21 -2.71
C THR A 202 -2.18 0.10 -2.15
N PRO A 203 -1.97 0.43 -0.86
CA PRO A 203 -2.38 1.73 -0.30
C PRO A 203 -1.64 2.90 -0.95
N GLU A 204 -2.31 4.03 -1.08
CA GLU A 204 -1.74 5.31 -1.56
C GLU A 204 -1.26 6.13 -0.34
N PRO A 205 -0.04 6.73 -0.34
CA PRO A 205 0.43 7.54 0.77
C PRO A 205 -0.27 8.91 0.82
N VAL A 206 -0.54 9.41 2.03
CA VAL A 206 -1.06 10.76 2.26
C VAL A 206 0.07 11.76 2.01
N LEU A 207 -0.02 12.51 0.90
CA LEU A 207 0.90 13.61 0.59
C LEU A 207 0.70 14.75 1.60
N HIS A 208 1.61 14.87 2.57
CA HIS A 208 1.80 16.11 3.31
C HIS A 208 2.97 16.88 2.68
N ASP A 209 2.61 17.92 1.93
CA ASP A 209 3.51 18.88 1.28
C ASP A 209 4.23 19.76 2.32
N PRO A 210 5.58 19.81 2.35
CA PRO A 210 6.33 20.81 3.10
C PRO A 210 7.15 21.72 2.15
N LEU A 211 6.73 22.98 2.12
CA LEU A 211 7.45 24.19 1.72
C LEU A 211 7.89 24.34 0.25
N GLN A 212 7.24 25.31 -0.39
CA GLN A 212 7.89 26.34 -1.20
C GLN A 212 9.25 26.74 -0.59
N SER A 213 10.34 26.24 -1.16
CA SER A 213 11.59 26.99 -1.16
C SER A 213 11.56 27.90 -2.39
N GLU A 214 11.25 29.17 -2.16
CA GLU A 214 11.59 30.25 -3.09
C GLU A 214 13.08 30.15 -3.40
N ILE A 215 13.43 29.69 -4.59
CA ILE A 215 14.73 29.97 -5.18
C ILE A 215 14.54 31.20 -6.05
N LEU A 216 14.87 32.36 -5.46
CA LEU A 216 15.17 33.59 -6.17
C LEU A 216 16.23 33.30 -7.23
N TYR A 217 15.83 33.20 -8.50
CA TYR A 217 16.74 33.46 -9.60
C TYR A 217 16.52 34.89 -10.07
N SER A 218 17.57 35.69 -9.90
CA SER A 218 17.69 37.06 -10.37
C SER A 218 17.39 37.17 -11.86
N THR A 219 16.54 38.13 -12.20
CA THR A 219 16.29 38.60 -13.55
C THR A 219 17.46 39.46 -14.03
N LEU A 220 18.31 38.94 -14.94
CA LEU A 220 19.10 39.79 -15.83
C LEU A 220 19.65 39.01 -17.03
N GLY A 221 19.25 39.39 -18.25
CA GLY A 221 19.90 38.98 -19.49
C GLY A 221 18.95 38.73 -20.66
N ASP A 222 18.61 39.79 -21.39
CA ASP A 222 17.94 39.74 -22.69
C ASP A 222 18.71 38.86 -23.69
N HIS A 223 18.08 37.80 -24.19
CA HIS A 223 18.52 37.12 -25.40
C HIS A 223 17.33 36.86 -26.32
N HIS A 224 17.35 37.54 -27.47
CA HIS A 224 16.41 37.33 -28.57
C HIS A 224 16.63 35.95 -29.24
N PRO A 225 15.58 35.25 -29.68
CA PRO A 225 15.72 34.01 -30.43
C PRO A 225 16.19 34.26 -31.87
N VAL A 226 17.23 33.54 -32.28
CA VAL A 226 17.77 33.52 -33.66
C VAL A 226 17.06 32.43 -34.47
N PRO A 227 16.58 32.70 -35.70
CA PRO A 227 15.94 31.68 -36.53
C PRO A 227 16.96 30.73 -37.18
N CYS A 228 16.73 29.42 -37.09
CA CYS A 228 17.55 28.39 -37.73
C CYS A 228 17.32 28.35 -39.26
N GLY A 229 18.40 28.41 -40.04
CA GLY A 229 18.40 28.10 -41.48
C GLY A 229 18.51 26.60 -41.77
N PRO A 230 18.24 26.14 -43.01
CA PRO A 230 18.11 24.72 -43.31
C PRO A 230 19.47 24.03 -43.46
N ALA A 231 19.65 22.88 -42.82
CA ALA A 231 20.83 22.03 -43.02
C ALA A 231 20.47 20.80 -43.87
N VAL A 232 21.22 20.67 -44.97
CA VAL A 232 21.12 19.68 -46.04
C VAL A 232 21.61 18.31 -45.57
N VAL A 233 20.81 17.26 -45.83
CA VAL A 233 21.18 15.85 -45.61
C VAL A 233 22.00 15.34 -46.79
N ARG A 234 23.23 14.84 -46.56
CA ARG A 234 23.98 14.04 -47.53
C ARG A 234 23.89 12.57 -47.14
N LEU A 235 23.30 11.74 -48.00
CA LEU A 235 23.40 10.28 -47.92
C LEU A 235 24.76 9.84 -48.49
N PHE A 236 25.44 8.95 -47.79
CA PHE A 236 26.49 8.11 -48.35
C PHE A 236 25.99 6.66 -48.35
N ALA A 237 26.07 6.03 -49.53
CA ALA A 237 26.07 4.59 -49.72
C ALA A 237 27.52 4.10 -49.80
#